data_AF-A0A662KEW2-F1
#
_entry.id   AF-A0A662KEW2-F1
#
_cell.length_a   1.000
_cell.length_b   1.000
_cell.length_c   1.000
_cell.angle_alpha   90.00
_cell.angle_beta   90.00
_cell.angle_gamma   90.00
#
_symmetry.space_group_name_H-M   'P 1'
#
loop_
_entity.id
_entity.type
_entity.pdbx_description
1 polymer ?
#
loop_
_entity_poly.entity_id
_entity_poly.type
_entity_poly.pdbx_seq_one_letter_code
_entity_poly.pdbx_strand_id
1 'polypeptide(L)'
;MESLFIRIYERLLTEFGPQGWWPGDSVFEIIVGAVLTQNTAWGNVKKAINNLKQHKALTPPKLYQIPEKTLAEWIRPAGYFNIKAKRIRNFLEFLFNHHGGDLRRLQGLELPVLRQSLLAINGISPE
;
A
#
# COMPACT_ATOMS: atom_id res chain seq x y z
N MET A 1 20.14 18.77 -25.75
CA MET A 1 19.93 19.64 -24.57
C MET A 1 19.26 18.77 -23.52
N GLU A 2 19.90 18.56 -22.38
CA GLU A 2 19.36 17.69 -21.32
C GLU A 2 18.07 18.29 -20.77
N SER A 3 17.05 17.45 -20.55
CA SER A 3 15.73 17.94 -20.14
C SER A 3 15.81 18.58 -18.75
N LEU A 4 15.00 19.62 -18.51
CA LEU A 4 14.89 20.25 -17.19
C LEU A 4 14.60 19.22 -16.08
N PHE A 5 13.82 18.17 -16.40
CA PHE A 5 13.52 17.07 -15.50
C PHE A 5 14.78 16.33 -15.03
N ILE A 6 15.65 15.91 -15.96
CA ILE A 6 16.88 15.19 -15.61
C ILE A 6 17.79 16.08 -14.74
N ARG A 7 17.92 17.36 -15.08
CA ARG A 7 18.71 18.31 -14.29
C ARG A 7 18.18 18.50 -12.86
N ILE A 8 16.86 18.52 -12.68
CA ILE A 8 16.25 18.59 -11.34
C ILE A 8 16.49 17.29 -10.58
N TYR A 9 16.26 16.15 -11.23
CA TYR A 9 16.49 14.83 -10.65
C TYR A 9 17.94 14.66 -10.16
N GLU A 10 18.92 14.97 -10.99
CA GLU A 10 20.35 14.83 -10.66
C GLU A 10 20.79 15.75 -9.52
N ARG A 11 20.27 16.99 -9.48
CA ARG A 11 20.54 17.92 -8.38
C ARG A 11 19.99 17.39 -7.06
N LEU A 12 18.74 16.91 -7.05
CA LEU A 12 18.14 16.33 -5.85
C LEU A 12 18.87 15.04 -5.44
N LEU A 13 19.25 14.19 -6.40
CA LEU A 13 19.98 12.97 -6.12
C LEU A 13 21.39 13.25 -5.57
N THR A 14 22.08 14.26 -6.08
CA THR A 14 23.42 14.64 -5.62
C THR A 14 23.38 15.21 -4.20
N GLU A 15 22.39 16.06 -3.91
CA GLU A 15 22.26 16.71 -2.60
C GLU A 15 21.81 15.74 -1.50
N PHE A 16 20.78 14.93 -1.78
CA PHE A 16 20.16 14.09 -0.76
C PHE A 16 20.68 12.65 -0.79
N GLY A 17 21.16 12.15 -1.93
CA GLY A 17 21.49 10.74 -2.13
C GLY A 17 20.24 9.83 -2.19
N PRO A 18 20.41 8.51 -2.30
CA PRO A 18 19.30 7.56 -2.26
C PRO A 18 18.52 7.64 -0.94
N GLN A 19 17.27 8.08 -0.98
CA GLN A 19 16.48 8.35 0.23
C GLN A 19 15.83 7.12 0.87
N GLY A 20 15.73 5.99 0.15
CA GLY A 20 14.92 4.85 0.62
C GLY A 20 13.48 5.26 0.95
N TRP A 21 12.94 6.21 0.18
CA TRP A 21 11.78 7.04 0.51
C TRP A 21 10.51 6.29 0.93
N TRP A 22 10.34 5.04 0.49
CA TRP A 22 9.26 4.17 0.92
C TRP A 22 9.80 2.88 1.54
N PRO A 23 9.94 2.80 2.88
CA PRO A 23 10.41 1.58 3.53
C PRO A 23 9.28 0.54 3.61
N GLY A 24 9.62 -0.71 3.36
CA GLY A 24 8.72 -1.84 3.54
C GLY A 24 9.45 -3.16 3.33
N ASP A 25 9.15 -4.17 4.16
CA ASP A 25 9.85 -5.46 4.11
C ASP A 25 9.33 -6.35 2.98
N SER A 26 8.17 -5.99 2.38
CA SER A 26 7.54 -6.73 1.30
C SER A 26 6.66 -5.84 0.41
N VAL A 27 6.37 -6.30 -0.81
CA VAL A 27 5.41 -5.66 -1.73
C VAL A 27 4.03 -5.49 -1.07
N PHE A 28 3.59 -6.48 -0.28
CA PHE A 28 2.30 -6.40 0.39
C PHE A 28 2.27 -5.30 1.46
N GLU A 29 3.35 -5.15 2.22
CA GLU A 29 3.48 -4.05 3.19
C GLU A 29 3.44 -2.69 2.49
N ILE A 30 4.09 -2.56 1.34
CA ILE A 30 4.06 -1.32 0.54
C ILE A 30 2.63 -1.00 0.12
N ILE A 31 1.87 -1.98 -0.39
CA ILE A 31 0.47 -1.79 -0.80
C ILE A 31 -0.40 -1.36 0.38
N VAL A 32 -0.30 -2.04 1.52
CA VAL A 32 -1.06 -1.68 2.73
C VAL A 32 -0.65 -0.28 3.20
N GLY A 33 0.65 0.01 3.22
CA GLY A 33 1.18 1.33 3.54
C GLY A 33 0.60 2.43 2.66
N ALA A 34 0.44 2.19 1.36
CA ALA A 34 -0.09 3.18 0.41
C ALA A 34 -1.53 3.57 0.77
N VAL A 35 -2.37 2.59 1.10
CA VAL A 35 -3.73 2.84 1.59
C VAL A 35 -3.71 3.62 2.92
N LEU A 36 -2.78 3.29 3.81
CA LEU A 36 -2.67 3.92 5.13
C LEU A 36 -2.14 5.35 5.10
N THR A 37 -1.36 5.73 4.08
CA THR A 37 -0.79 7.09 3.94
C THR A 37 -1.83 8.15 3.57
N GLN A 38 -2.97 7.77 2.99
CA GLN A 38 -3.99 8.74 2.60
C GLN A 38 -4.50 9.56 3.80
N ASN A 39 -4.40 10.89 3.71
CA ASN A 39 -4.76 11.85 4.76
C ASN A 39 -4.11 11.54 6.13
N THR A 40 -2.84 11.12 6.16
CA THR A 40 -2.18 10.66 7.41
C THR A 40 -0.69 10.93 7.43
N ALA A 41 -0.21 11.43 8.57
CA ALA A 41 1.22 11.63 8.80
C ALA A 41 1.97 10.29 8.85
N TRP A 42 3.15 10.22 8.22
CA TRP A 42 3.94 8.99 8.11
C TRP A 42 4.25 8.32 9.46
N GLY A 43 4.46 9.10 10.53
CA GLY A 43 4.66 8.58 11.88
C GLY A 43 3.51 7.69 12.37
N ASN A 44 2.27 8.00 12.00
CA ASN A 44 1.09 7.23 12.34
C ASN A 44 0.90 5.99 11.45
N VAL A 45 1.29 6.09 10.17
CA VAL A 45 1.34 4.93 9.27
C VAL A 45 2.31 3.89 9.82
N LYS A 46 3.51 4.31 10.23
CA LYS A 46 4.50 3.41 10.85
C LYS A 46 3.96 2.70 12.09
N LYS A 47 3.23 3.42 12.96
CA LYS A 47 2.57 2.80 14.13
C LYS A 47 1.55 1.75 13.72
N ALA A 48 0.68 2.05 12.75
CA ALA A 48 -0.31 1.11 12.24
C ALA A 48 0.34 -0.13 11.59
N ILE A 49 1.37 0.04 10.76
CA ILE A 49 2.14 -1.05 10.17
C ILE A 49 2.79 -1.90 11.27
N ASN A 50 3.39 -1.28 12.29
CA ASN A 50 3.99 -2.02 13.40
C ASN A 50 2.96 -2.85 14.17
N ASN A 51 1.74 -2.34 14.39
CA ASN A 51 0.66 -3.13 14.99
C ASN A 51 0.32 -4.37 14.13
N LEU A 52 0.21 -4.21 12.81
CA LEU A 52 -0.02 -5.34 11.90
C LEU A 52 1.13 -6.36 11.94
N LYS A 53 2.38 -5.91 12.06
CA LYS A 53 3.56 -6.78 12.24
C LYS A 53 3.51 -7.55 13.56
N GLN A 54 3.16 -6.88 14.66
CA GLN A 54 3.01 -7.52 15.98
C GLN A 54 1.95 -8.63 15.96
N HIS A 55 0.88 -8.46 15.18
CA HIS A 55 -0.14 -9.48 14.96
C HIS A 55 0.19 -10.48 13.85
N LYS A 56 1.39 -10.42 13.24
CA LYS A 56 1.82 -11.27 12.11
C LYS A 56 0.81 -11.27 10.95
N ALA A 57 0.18 -10.12 10.72
CA ALA A 57 -0.95 -9.97 9.82
C ALA A 57 -0.58 -9.44 8.43
N LEU A 58 0.67 -8.99 8.21
CA LEU A 58 1.15 -8.46 6.91
C LEU A 58 1.43 -9.56 5.86
N THR A 59 0.47 -10.44 5.65
CA THR A 59 0.41 -11.31 4.46
C THR A 59 -1.02 -11.35 3.93
N PRO A 60 -1.26 -11.49 2.62
CA PRO A 60 -2.61 -11.50 2.09
C PRO A 60 -3.53 -12.54 2.75
N PRO A 61 -3.12 -13.82 2.95
CA PRO A 61 -3.99 -14.83 3.57
C PRO A 61 -4.32 -14.51 5.03
N LYS A 62 -3.33 -14.06 5.82
CA LYS A 62 -3.57 -13.74 7.22
C LYS A 62 -4.50 -12.54 7.33
N LEU A 63 -4.22 -11.46 6.61
CA LEU A 63 -5.04 -10.26 6.68
C LEU A 63 -6.45 -10.52 6.15
N TYR A 64 -6.63 -11.38 5.14
CA TYR A 64 -7.94 -11.75 4.60
C TYR A 64 -8.88 -12.41 5.61
N GLN A 65 -8.33 -13.21 6.52
CA GLN A 65 -9.10 -13.92 7.55
C GLN A 65 -9.49 -13.02 8.74
N ILE A 66 -8.90 -11.84 8.87
CA ILE A 66 -9.19 -10.94 10.00
C ILE A 66 -10.50 -10.17 9.76
N PRO A 67 -11.41 -10.14 10.74
CA PRO A 67 -12.61 -9.30 10.68
C PRO A 67 -12.25 -7.83 10.43
N GLU A 68 -13.02 -7.15 9.57
CA GLU A 68 -12.76 -5.75 9.21
C GLU A 68 -12.67 -4.84 10.44
N LYS A 69 -13.53 -5.07 11.46
CA LYS A 69 -13.52 -4.31 12.71
C LYS A 69 -12.19 -4.46 13.47
N THR A 70 -11.66 -5.68 13.56
CA THR A 70 -10.36 -5.95 14.20
C THR A 70 -9.22 -5.31 13.42
N LEU A 71 -9.26 -5.36 12.08
CA LEU A 71 -8.30 -4.65 11.25
C LEU A 71 -8.35 -3.14 11.51
N ALA A 72 -9.55 -2.56 11.58
CA ALA A 72 -9.78 -1.15 11.85
C ALA A 72 -9.19 -0.71 13.20
N GLU A 73 -9.28 -1.56 14.23
CA GLU A 73 -8.65 -1.33 15.54
C GLU A 73 -7.12 -1.34 15.45
N TRP A 74 -6.52 -2.29 14.73
CA TRP A 74 -5.06 -2.37 14.58
C TRP A 74 -4.47 -1.19 13.83
N ILE A 75 -5.19 -0.66 12.84
CA ILE A 75 -4.74 0.49 12.03
C ILE A 75 -5.25 1.84 12.55
N ARG A 76 -5.89 1.88 13.72
CA ARG A 76 -6.46 3.10 14.32
C ARG A 76 -5.52 4.32 14.35
N PRO A 77 -4.20 4.18 14.61
CA PRO A 77 -3.28 5.32 14.58
C PRO A 77 -3.29 6.08 13.26
N ALA A 78 -3.58 5.39 12.14
CA ALA A 78 -3.59 5.98 10.82
C ALA A 78 -4.84 6.83 10.52
N GLY A 79 -5.79 7.04 11.44
CA GLY A 79 -6.98 7.88 11.19
C GLY A 79 -7.89 7.33 10.08
N TYR A 80 -9.13 7.81 9.98
CA TYR A 80 -10.15 7.30 9.04
C TYR A 80 -10.19 5.76 8.97
N PHE A 81 -9.92 5.10 10.09
CA PHE A 81 -9.47 3.72 10.13
C PHE A 81 -10.54 2.73 9.66
N ASN A 82 -11.83 3.04 9.85
CA ASN A 82 -12.92 2.24 9.29
C ASN A 82 -12.90 2.25 7.75
N ILE A 83 -12.73 3.42 7.14
CA ILE A 83 -12.68 3.55 5.67
C ILE A 83 -11.43 2.86 5.13
N LYS A 84 -10.29 3.00 5.81
CA LYS A 84 -9.04 2.34 5.41
C LYS A 84 -9.11 0.83 5.55
N ALA A 85 -9.72 0.31 6.61
CA ALA A 85 -9.94 -1.12 6.79
C ALA A 85 -10.80 -1.68 5.66
N LYS A 86 -11.89 -0.99 5.31
CA LYS A 86 -12.73 -1.34 4.16
C LYS A 86 -11.97 -1.32 2.84
N ARG A 87 -11.10 -0.32 2.60
CA ARG A 87 -10.28 -0.25 1.37
C ARG A 87 -9.27 -1.40 1.28
N ILE A 88 -8.59 -1.72 2.38
CA ILE A 88 -7.71 -2.88 2.45
C ILE A 88 -8.52 -4.18 2.20
N ARG A 89 -9.74 -4.26 2.74
CA ARG A 89 -10.64 -5.40 2.52
C ARG A 89 -11.03 -5.54 1.05
N ASN A 90 -11.46 -4.46 0.40
CA ASN A 90 -11.78 -4.45 -1.03
C ASN A 90 -10.59 -4.87 -1.91
N PHE A 91 -9.38 -4.40 -1.60
CA PHE A 91 -8.17 -4.84 -2.30
C PHE A 91 -7.93 -6.34 -2.13
N LEU A 92 -8.07 -6.86 -0.91
CA LEU A 92 -7.89 -8.28 -0.66
C LEU A 92 -8.97 -9.12 -1.34
N GLU A 93 -10.24 -8.69 -1.34
CA GLU A 93 -11.30 -9.36 -2.10
C GLU A 93 -10.98 -9.42 -3.59
N PHE A 94 -10.52 -8.31 -4.19
CA PHE A 94 -10.05 -8.30 -5.57
C PHE A 94 -8.92 -9.34 -5.79
N LEU A 95 -7.90 -9.33 -4.93
CA LEU A 95 -6.75 -10.22 -5.03
C LEU A 95 -7.13 -11.70 -4.89
N PHE A 96 -8.03 -12.03 -3.96
CA PHE A 96 -8.49 -13.41 -3.75
C PHE A 96 -9.40 -13.87 -4.89
N ASN A 97 -10.35 -13.04 -5.33
CA ASN A 97 -11.33 -13.42 -6.34
C ASN A 97 -10.72 -13.55 -7.74
N HIS A 98 -9.76 -12.70 -8.11
CA HIS A 98 -9.21 -12.66 -9.46
C HIS A 98 -7.82 -13.30 -9.56
N HIS A 99 -7.08 -13.38 -8.45
CA HIS A 99 -5.68 -13.80 -8.45
C HIS A 99 -5.37 -14.84 -7.36
N GLY A 100 -6.37 -15.41 -6.68
CA GLY A 100 -6.18 -16.49 -5.71
C GLY A 100 -5.33 -16.11 -4.49
N GLY A 101 -5.23 -14.83 -4.16
CA GLY A 101 -4.44 -14.35 -3.02
C GLY A 101 -2.95 -14.18 -3.30
N ASP A 102 -2.50 -14.38 -4.55
CA ASP A 102 -1.08 -14.37 -4.93
C ASP A 102 -0.67 -13.09 -5.66
N LEU A 103 0.11 -12.23 -4.99
CA LEU A 103 0.61 -10.98 -5.56
C LEU A 103 1.51 -11.17 -6.79
N ARG A 104 2.16 -12.33 -6.95
CA ARG A 104 3.02 -12.60 -8.12
C ARG A 104 2.22 -12.59 -9.42
N ARG A 105 0.93 -12.93 -9.36
CA ARG A 105 0.04 -12.86 -10.52
C ARG A 105 -0.26 -11.44 -10.96
N LEU A 106 -0.18 -10.46 -10.06
CA LEU A 106 -0.29 -9.04 -10.42
C LEU A 106 0.98 -8.54 -11.11
N GLN A 107 2.15 -9.01 -10.68
CA GLN A 107 3.44 -8.64 -11.28
C GLN A 107 3.60 -9.14 -12.72
N GLY A 108 2.87 -10.19 -13.11
CA GLY A 108 2.84 -10.69 -14.49
C GLY A 108 1.90 -9.94 -15.43
N LEU A 109 1.17 -8.93 -14.95
CA LEU A 109 0.26 -8.14 -15.78
C LEU A 109 0.99 -6.94 -16.39
N GLU A 110 0.58 -6.58 -17.61
CA GLU A 110 0.94 -5.30 -18.22
C GLU A 110 0.49 -4.12 -17.34
N LEU A 111 1.35 -3.13 -17.16
CA LEU A 111 1.12 -2.00 -16.25
C LEU A 111 -0.22 -1.26 -16.50
N PRO A 112 -0.63 -0.98 -17.76
CA PRO A 112 -1.93 -0.35 -18.03
C PRO A 112 -3.11 -1.20 -17.55
N VAL A 113 -3.04 -2.52 -17.75
CA VAL A 113 -4.08 -3.48 -17.32
C VAL A 113 -4.16 -3.50 -15.81
N LEU A 114 -3.02 -3.66 -15.13
CA LEU A 114 -2.96 -3.66 -13.66
C LEU A 114 -3.52 -2.35 -13.10
N ARG A 115 -3.12 -1.20 -13.66
CA ARG A 115 -3.63 0.11 -13.22
C ARG A 115 -5.15 0.19 -13.36
N GLN A 116 -5.70 -0.21 -14.51
CA GLN A 116 -7.13 -0.18 -14.73
C GLN A 116 -7.88 -1.10 -13.75
N SER A 117 -7.36 -2.31 -13.50
CA SER A 117 -7.93 -3.24 -12.52
C SER A 117 -7.91 -2.69 -11.10
N LEU A 118 -6.80 -2.04 -10.69
CA LEU A 118 -6.70 -1.42 -9.36
C LEU A 118 -7.65 -0.24 -9.20
N LEU A 119 -7.80 0.61 -10.22
CA LEU A 119 -8.72 1.75 -10.21
C LEU A 119 -10.19 1.34 -10.22
N ALA A 120 -10.51 0.13 -10.65
CA ALA A 120 -11.87 -0.41 -10.55
C ALA A 120 -12.24 -0.82 -9.12
N ILE A 121 -11.27 -0.94 -8.21
CA ILE A 121 -11.51 -1.31 -6.81
C ILE A 121 -12.05 -0.09 -6.07
N ASN A 122 -13.24 -0.23 -5.47
CA ASN A 122 -13.84 0.86 -4.69
C ASN A 122 -12.88 1.33 -3.58
N GLY A 123 -12.49 2.60 -3.67
CA GLY A 123 -11.65 3.27 -2.68
C GLY A 123 -10.15 3.21 -2.95
N ILE A 124 -9.72 2.67 -4.10
CA ILE A 124 -8.38 2.89 -4.67
C ILE A 124 -8.49 3.98 -5.74
N SER A 125 -7.54 4.92 -5.73
CA SER A 125 -7.51 6.10 -6.60
C SER A 125 -6.20 6.17 -7.40
N PRO A 126 -6.04 7.15 -8.32
CA PRO A 126 -4.86 7.29 -9.16
C PRO A 126 -3.53 7.55 -8.44
N GLU A 127 -3.59 8.12 -7.23
CA GLU A 127 -2.46 8.51 -6.36
C GLU A 127 -1.89 7.32 -5.56
#